data_AF-A0A7J3DM09-F1
#
_entry.id   AF-A0A7J3DM09-F1
#
_cell.length_a   1.000
_cell.length_b   1.000
_cell.length_c   1.000
_cell.angle_alpha   90.00
_cell.angle_beta   90.00
_cell.angle_gamma   90.00
#
_symmetry.space_group_name_H-M   'P 1'
#
loop_
_entity.id
_entity.type
_entity.pdbx_description
1 polymer ?
#
loop_
_entity_poly.entity_id
_entity_poly.type
_entity_poly.pdbx_seq_one_letter_code
_entity_poly.pdbx_strand_id
1 'polypeptide(L)'
;MKESFSQDIFNELKKIRTMLPAKFSSTNLANKLYLLLATPELSNPLPCRAASASCFLDPTGVLYACISMDKRIGDLRKSNYDLAKLMSSERADAIRDLVRNCSSCWTPCEANQTILANLPRACLLCLKSTLLNLLTH
;
A
#
# COMPACT_ATOMS: atom_id res chain seq x y z
N MET A 1 0.70 14.04 22.34
CA MET A 1 1.37 14.78 21.24
C MET A 1 1.23 14.10 19.88
N LYS A 2 1.33 12.77 19.75
CA LYS A 2 1.16 12.05 18.47
C LYS A 2 -0.26 12.11 17.88
N GLU A 3 -1.32 12.08 18.69
CA GLU A 3 -2.71 12.09 18.20
C GLU A 3 -3.12 13.41 17.53
N SER A 4 -2.77 14.57 18.12
CA SER A 4 -3.06 15.87 17.51
C SER A 4 -2.40 16.01 16.14
N PHE A 5 -1.13 15.61 16.03
CA PHE A 5 -0.37 15.70 14.78
C PHE A 5 -0.93 14.79 13.68
N SER A 6 -1.33 13.56 14.03
CA SER A 6 -1.98 12.62 13.12
C SER A 6 -3.30 13.17 12.56
N GLN A 7 -4.08 13.84 13.41
CA GLN A 7 -5.36 14.42 13.00
C GLN A 7 -5.20 15.65 12.11
N ASP A 8 -4.18 16.48 12.37
CA ASP A 8 -3.86 17.64 11.54
C ASP A 8 -3.45 17.21 10.12
N ILE A 9 -2.59 16.18 10.00
CA ILE A 9 -2.25 15.57 8.70
C ILE A 9 -3.51 15.07 7.99
N PHE A 10 -4.37 14.36 8.70
CA PHE A 10 -5.58 13.81 8.10
C PHE A 10 -6.54 14.91 7.58
N ASN A 11 -6.62 16.04 8.30
CA ASN A 11 -7.39 17.20 7.86
C ASN A 11 -6.78 17.86 6.61
N GLU A 12 -5.45 17.95 6.52
CA GLU A 12 -4.77 18.43 5.31
C GLU A 12 -5.01 17.49 4.11
N LEU A 13 -4.96 16.16 4.32
CA LEU A 13 -5.27 15.19 3.27
C LEU A 13 -6.70 15.35 2.74
N LYS A 14 -7.68 15.64 3.62
CA LYS A 14 -9.06 15.96 3.20
C LYS A 14 -9.13 17.22 2.34
N LYS A 15 -8.35 18.26 2.64
CA LYS A 15 -8.28 19.50 1.83
C LYS A 15 -7.64 19.22 0.46
N ILE A 16 -6.55 18.46 0.41
CA ILE A 16 -5.90 18.09 -0.86
C ILE A 16 -6.87 17.29 -1.75
N ARG A 17 -7.68 16.41 -1.15
CA ARG A 17 -8.70 15.64 -1.86
C ARG A 17 -9.69 16.52 -2.64
N THR A 18 -10.07 17.69 -2.11
CA THR A 18 -10.99 18.61 -2.79
C THR A 18 -10.34 19.40 -3.92
N MET A 19 -9.01 19.45 -3.95
CA MET A 19 -8.24 20.14 -4.99
C MET A 19 -7.92 19.25 -6.21
N LEU A 20 -8.16 17.93 -6.11
CA LEU A 20 -7.88 17.00 -7.21
C LEU A 20 -8.81 17.23 -8.40
N PRO A 21 -8.28 17.27 -9.64
CA PRO A 21 -9.08 17.48 -10.83
C PRO A 21 -10.06 16.32 -11.05
N ALA A 22 -11.31 16.64 -11.45
CA ALA A 22 -12.33 15.66 -11.80
C ALA A 22 -12.04 14.88 -13.11
N LYS A 23 -10.86 15.07 -13.71
CA LYS A 23 -10.46 14.40 -14.95
C LYS A 23 -10.29 12.91 -14.71
N PHE A 24 -10.98 12.11 -15.51
CA PHE A 24 -10.85 10.66 -15.49
C PHE A 24 -9.53 10.24 -16.14
N SER A 25 -8.57 9.83 -15.32
CA SER A 25 -7.28 9.27 -15.71
C SER A 25 -6.94 8.13 -14.76
N SER A 26 -6.21 7.12 -15.25
CA SER A 26 -5.71 6.02 -14.43
C SER A 26 -4.86 6.51 -13.25
N THR A 27 -4.02 7.53 -13.48
CA THR A 27 -3.19 8.15 -12.44
C THR A 27 -4.02 8.90 -11.41
N ASN A 28 -5.03 9.64 -11.85
CA ASN A 28 -5.95 10.36 -10.96
C ASN A 28 -6.78 9.39 -10.12
N LEU A 29 -7.19 8.25 -10.68
CA LEU A 29 -7.92 7.23 -9.95
C LEU A 29 -7.07 6.64 -8.83
N ALA A 30 -5.82 6.25 -9.11
CA ALA A 30 -4.89 5.74 -8.11
C ALA A 30 -4.65 6.75 -6.98
N ASN A 31 -4.37 8.02 -7.32
CA ASN A 31 -4.18 9.09 -6.35
C ASN A 31 -5.43 9.34 -5.50
N LYS A 32 -6.61 9.31 -6.13
CA LYS A 32 -7.88 9.49 -5.43
C LYS A 32 -8.16 8.35 -4.46
N LEU A 33 -7.94 7.10 -4.87
CA LEU A 33 -8.07 5.93 -4.00
C LEU A 33 -7.07 5.97 -2.85
N TYR A 34 -5.82 6.34 -3.12
CA TYR A 34 -4.78 6.51 -2.09
C TYR A 34 -5.20 7.51 -1.01
N LEU A 35 -5.70 8.68 -1.40
CA LEU A 35 -6.15 9.71 -0.47
C LEU A 35 -7.47 9.37 0.22
N LEU A 36 -8.40 8.69 -0.47
CA LEU A 36 -9.69 8.28 0.11
C LEU A 36 -9.56 7.18 1.16
N LEU A 37 -8.59 6.29 0.98
CA LEU A 37 -8.37 5.15 1.86
C LEU A 37 -7.36 5.47 2.98
N ALA A 38 -6.67 6.61 2.93
CA ALA A 38 -5.79 7.04 4.00
C ALA A 38 -6.55 7.12 5.34
N THR A 39 -5.96 6.58 6.39
CA THR A 39 -6.47 6.63 7.77
C THR A 39 -5.68 7.67 8.57
N PRO A 40 -6.20 8.19 9.70
CA PRO A 40 -5.45 9.10 10.56
C PRO A 40 -4.10 8.52 11.00
N GLU A 41 -4.08 7.22 11.32
CA GLU A 41 -2.88 6.51 11.76
C GLU A 41 -1.92 6.17 10.61
N LEU A 42 -2.29 6.46 9.36
CA LEU A 42 -1.60 6.04 8.14
C LEU A 42 -1.33 4.52 8.11
N SER A 43 -2.26 3.78 8.70
CA SER A 43 -2.29 2.32 8.69
C SER A 43 -2.89 1.80 7.40
N ASN A 44 -2.48 0.60 6.99
CA ASN A 44 -2.96 -0.01 5.75
C ASN A 44 -4.40 -0.53 5.90
N PRO A 45 -5.41 0.03 5.19
CA PRO A 45 -6.79 -0.43 5.23
C PRO A 45 -7.05 -1.68 4.37
N LEU A 46 -6.07 -2.10 3.57
CA LEU A 46 -6.15 -3.24 2.67
C LEU A 46 -5.09 -4.28 3.05
N PRO A 47 -5.30 -5.58 2.75
CA PRO A 47 -4.25 -6.58 2.94
C PRO A 47 -3.03 -6.21 2.08
N CYS A 48 -1.87 -5.98 2.72
CA CYS A 48 -0.64 -5.63 2.02
C CYS A 48 -0.27 -6.68 0.98
N ARG A 49 0.24 -6.23 -0.16
CA ARG A 49 0.65 -7.09 -1.28
C ARG A 49 2.14 -7.05 -1.57
N ALA A 50 2.95 -6.52 -0.64
CA ALA A 50 4.40 -6.65 -0.67
C ALA A 50 4.83 -8.12 -0.86
N ALA A 51 5.96 -8.35 -1.51
CA ALA A 51 6.42 -9.68 -1.95
C ALA A 51 5.48 -10.45 -2.92
N SER A 52 4.30 -9.95 -3.29
CA SER A 52 3.39 -10.59 -4.25
C SER A 52 3.13 -9.75 -5.50
N ALA A 53 2.77 -8.48 -5.33
CA ALA A 53 2.61 -7.50 -6.41
C ALA A 53 3.87 -6.66 -6.61
N SER A 54 4.82 -6.73 -5.68
CA SER A 54 6.05 -5.93 -5.67
C SER A 54 7.12 -6.55 -4.79
N CYS A 55 8.33 -6.01 -4.88
CA CYS A 55 9.47 -6.32 -4.03
C CYS A 55 10.42 -5.11 -4.01
N PHE A 56 11.23 -5.00 -2.97
CA PHE A 56 12.29 -4.01 -2.88
C PHE A 56 13.65 -4.67 -3.12
N LEU A 57 14.41 -4.18 -4.09
CA LEU A 57 15.77 -4.62 -4.34
C LEU A 57 16.74 -3.52 -3.88
N ASP A 58 17.61 -3.86 -2.94
CA ASP A 58 18.63 -2.92 -2.48
C ASP A 58 19.83 -2.84 -3.45
N PRO A 59 20.68 -1.80 -3.33
CA PRO A 59 21.86 -1.64 -4.19
C PRO A 59 22.90 -2.76 -4.07
N THR A 60 22.84 -3.58 -3.02
CA THR A 60 23.75 -4.72 -2.83
C THR A 60 23.25 -5.98 -3.53
N GLY A 61 22.05 -5.97 -4.12
CA GLY A 61 21.44 -7.13 -4.78
C GLY A 61 20.60 -8.00 -3.86
N VAL A 62 20.30 -7.53 -2.64
CA VAL A 62 19.43 -8.23 -1.70
C VAL A 62 17.97 -7.83 -1.92
N LEU A 63 17.11 -8.83 -2.05
CA LEU A 63 15.69 -8.67 -2.27
C LEU A 63 14.92 -8.73 -0.95
N TYR A 64 13.98 -7.82 -0.74
CA TYR A 64 13.09 -7.69 0.41
C TYR A 64 11.64 -7.58 -0.04
N ALA A 65 10.70 -7.77 0.89
CA ALA A 65 9.28 -7.59 0.60
C ALA A 65 8.91 -6.14 0.28
N CYS A 66 9.39 -5.21 1.12
CA CYS A 66 9.18 -3.77 0.99
C CYS A 66 10.35 -3.01 1.64
N ILE A 67 10.38 -1.69 1.46
CA ILE A 67 11.42 -0.83 2.04
C ILE A 67 11.29 -0.64 3.56
N SER A 68 10.07 -0.74 4.10
CA SER A 68 9.78 -0.44 5.51
C SER A 68 9.99 -1.62 6.45
N MET A 69 10.05 -2.84 5.92
CA MET A 69 10.14 -4.06 6.71
C MET A 69 11.40 -4.83 6.35
N ASP A 70 12.27 -5.04 7.34
CA ASP A 70 13.51 -5.80 7.20
C ASP A 70 13.24 -7.32 7.15
N LYS A 71 12.57 -7.76 6.07
CA LYS A 71 12.39 -9.18 5.73
C LYS A 71 12.99 -9.45 4.37
N ARG A 72 14.25 -9.88 4.41
CA ARG A 72 15.00 -10.37 3.26
C ARG A 72 14.32 -11.60 2.67
N ILE A 73 14.06 -11.61 1.37
CA ILE A 73 13.65 -12.76 0.56
C ILE A 73 14.88 -13.56 0.10
N GLY A 74 15.89 -12.90 -0.46
CA GLY A 74 17.06 -13.57 -1.02
C GLY A 74 18.12 -12.60 -1.55
N ASP A 75 19.15 -13.13 -2.20
CA ASP A 75 20.18 -12.32 -2.90
C ASP A 75 20.23 -12.77 -4.35
N LEU A 76 19.96 -11.83 -5.26
CA LEU A 76 19.88 -12.07 -6.70
C LEU A 76 21.21 -12.58 -7.27
N ARG A 77 22.34 -12.11 -6.75
CA ARG A 77 23.66 -12.55 -7.22
C ARG A 77 23.90 -14.02 -6.91
N LYS A 78 23.31 -14.52 -5.82
CA LYS A 78 23.36 -15.95 -5.44
C LYS A 78 22.37 -16.82 -6.19
N SER A 79 21.34 -16.23 -6.82
CA SER A 79 20.36 -16.95 -7.64
C SER A 79 20.62 -16.83 -9.14
N ASN A 80 21.84 -16.45 -9.56
CA ASN A 80 22.17 -16.16 -10.96
C ASN A 80 21.23 -15.12 -11.59
N TYR A 81 20.82 -14.13 -10.79
CA TYR A 81 19.88 -13.07 -11.16
C TYR A 81 18.47 -13.56 -11.53
N ASP A 82 18.12 -14.79 -11.17
CA ASP A 82 16.76 -15.32 -11.35
C ASP A 82 15.84 -14.79 -10.24
N LEU A 83 15.11 -13.73 -10.56
CA LEU A 83 14.11 -13.14 -9.68
C LEU A 83 12.90 -14.07 -9.47
N ALA A 84 12.46 -14.76 -10.52
CA ALA A 84 11.29 -15.64 -10.46
C ALA A 84 11.53 -16.79 -9.48
N LYS A 85 12.75 -17.36 -9.47
CA LYS A 85 13.16 -18.37 -8.49
C LYS A 85 13.14 -17.86 -7.06
N LEU A 86 13.58 -16.63 -6.79
CA LEU A 86 13.52 -16.06 -5.45
C LEU A 86 12.06 -15.81 -5.03
N MET A 87 11.25 -15.28 -5.93
CA MET A 87 9.84 -14.97 -5.66
C MET A 87 8.98 -16.23 -5.55
N SER A 88 9.36 -17.37 -6.12
CA SER A 88 8.66 -18.66 -5.96
C SER A 88 9.20 -19.51 -4.81
N SER A 89 10.12 -18.98 -4.00
CA SER A 89 10.68 -19.71 -2.87
C SER A 89 9.70 -19.79 -1.68
N GLU A 90 9.83 -20.85 -0.88
CA GLU A 90 9.08 -21.01 0.38
C GLU A 90 9.27 -19.81 1.32
N ARG A 91 10.44 -19.18 1.28
CA ARG A 91 10.73 -17.97 2.05
C ARG A 91 9.90 -16.79 1.58
N ALA A 92 9.72 -16.61 0.27
CA ALA A 92 8.84 -15.58 -0.27
C ALA A 92 7.39 -15.83 0.13
N ASP A 93 6.93 -17.08 0.13
CA ASP A 93 5.57 -17.44 0.56
C ASP A 93 5.33 -17.15 2.05
N ALA A 94 6.26 -17.55 2.92
CA ALA A 94 6.19 -17.24 4.35
C ALA A 94 6.14 -15.72 4.61
N ILE A 95 6.89 -14.93 3.82
CA ILE A 95 6.88 -13.49 3.93
C ILE A 95 5.56 -12.90 3.40
N ARG A 96 4.98 -13.43 2.32
CA ARG A 96 3.65 -13.01 1.82
C ARG A 96 2.59 -13.16 2.89
N ASP A 97 2.60 -14.27 3.61
CA ASP A 97 1.63 -14.51 4.68
C ASP A 97 1.85 -13.58 5.88
N LEU A 98 3.11 -13.28 6.20
CA LEU A 98 3.44 -12.28 7.21
C LEU A 98 2.91 -10.89 6.84
N VAL A 99 3.15 -10.43 5.61
CA VAL A 99 2.80 -9.06 5.22
C VAL A 99 1.30 -8.85 5.04
N ARG A 100 0.50 -9.87 4.77
CA ARG A 100 -0.97 -9.72 4.65
C ARG A 100 -1.60 -9.02 5.88
N ASN A 101 -1.00 -9.22 7.05
CA ASN A 101 -1.42 -8.63 8.32
C ASN A 101 -0.63 -7.37 8.71
N CYS A 102 0.23 -6.85 7.83
CA CYS A 102 0.98 -5.63 8.05
C CYS A 102 0.04 -4.41 7.99
N SER A 103 -0.05 -3.69 9.11
CA SER A 103 -0.86 -2.48 9.25
C SER A 103 0.00 -1.21 9.35
N SER A 104 1.32 -1.30 9.16
CA SER A 104 2.27 -0.28 9.63
C SER A 104 2.60 0.84 8.64
N CYS A 105 2.12 0.79 7.40
CA CYS A 105 2.45 1.82 6.41
C CYS A 105 1.34 2.09 5.39
N TRP A 106 1.25 3.33 4.96
CA TRP A 106 0.44 3.80 3.83
C TRP A 106 1.24 4.77 2.98
N THR A 107 2.37 4.30 2.44
CA THR A 107 3.24 5.08 1.54
C THR A 107 2.83 4.84 0.09
N PRO A 108 3.01 5.80 -0.83
CA PRO A 108 2.62 5.61 -2.23
C PRO A 108 3.24 4.38 -2.89
N CYS A 109 4.48 4.04 -2.52
CA CYS A 109 5.18 2.85 -3.03
C CYS A 109 4.41 1.56 -2.74
N GLU A 110 3.88 1.40 -1.53
CA GLU A 110 3.16 0.20 -1.10
C GLU A 110 1.65 0.29 -1.33
N ALA A 111 1.07 1.48 -1.12
CA ALA A 111 -0.35 1.71 -1.21
C ALA A 111 -0.86 1.60 -2.64
N ASN A 112 -0.16 2.16 -3.64
CA ASN A 112 -0.61 2.09 -5.04
C ASN A 112 -0.66 0.65 -5.55
N GLN A 113 0.37 -0.15 -5.23
CA GLN A 113 0.44 -1.56 -5.60
C GLN A 113 -0.61 -2.37 -4.84
N THR A 114 -0.81 -2.09 -3.55
CA THR A 114 -1.83 -2.74 -2.71
C THR A 114 -3.25 -2.41 -3.20
N ILE A 115 -3.53 -1.16 -3.56
CA ILE A 115 -4.82 -0.73 -4.14
C ILE A 115 -5.07 -1.49 -5.44
N LEU A 116 -4.11 -1.49 -6.35
CA LEU A 116 -4.26 -2.13 -7.65
C LEU A 116 -4.50 -3.65 -7.51
N ALA A 117 -3.72 -4.31 -6.65
CA ALA A 117 -3.86 -5.74 -6.38
C ALA A 117 -5.10 -6.10 -5.54
N ASN A 118 -5.80 -5.12 -4.97
CA ASN A 118 -7.05 -5.30 -4.24
C ASN A 118 -8.18 -4.40 -4.79
N LEU A 119 -8.16 -4.09 -6.10
CA LEU A 119 -9.02 -3.07 -6.70
C LEU A 119 -10.53 -3.23 -6.38
N PRO A 120 -11.14 -4.44 -6.44
CA PRO A 120 -12.54 -4.62 -6.06
C PRO A 120 -12.82 -4.23 -4.61
N ARG A 121 -11.93 -4.60 -3.68
CA ARG A 121 -12.07 -4.29 -2.25
C ARG A 121 -11.84 -2.80 -1.99
N ALA A 122 -10.88 -2.18 -2.69
CA ALA A 122 -10.64 -0.75 -2.61
C ALA A 122 -11.88 0.04 -3.05
N CYS A 123 -12.48 -0.32 -4.19
CA CYS A 123 -13.72 0.30 -4.67
C CYS A 123 -14.88 0.12 -3.68
N LEU A 124 -15.07 -1.08 -3.11
CA LEU A 124 -16.10 -1.34 -2.09
C LEU A 124 -15.93 -0.48 -0.84
N LEU A 125 -14.70 -0.33 -0.34
CA LEU A 125 -14.42 0.53 0.83
C LEU A 125 -14.72 1.99 0.53
N CYS A 126 -14.37 2.49 -0.65
CA CYS A 126 -14.70 3.85 -1.08
C CYS A 126 -16.21 4.08 -1.23
N LEU A 127 -16.93 3.10 -1.78
CA LEU A 127 -18.39 3.18 -1.89
C LEU A 127 -19.03 3.20 -0.50
N LYS A 128 -18.61 2.29 0.39
CA LYS A 128 -19.11 2.21 1.77
C LYS A 128 -18.89 3.52 2.54
N SER A 129 -17.70 4.13 2.44
CA SER A 129 -17.41 5.39 3.13
C SER A 129 -18.21 6.56 2.57
N THR A 130 -18.46 6.58 1.26
CA THR A 130 -19.29 7.62 0.63
C THR A 130 -20.76 7.48 1.06
N LEU A 131 -21.30 6.25 1.05
CA LEU A 131 -22.66 5.95 1.51
C LEU A 131 -22.87 6.27 3.00
N LEU A 132 -21.91 5.92 3.87
CA LEU A 132 -21.99 6.26 5.29
C LEU A 132 -22.08 7.77 5.52
N ASN A 133 -21.26 8.57 4.82
CA ASN A 133 -21.30 10.02 4.93
C ASN A 133 -22.63 10.62 4.41
N LEU A 134 -23.27 9.98 3.43
CA LEU A 134 -24.58 10.37 2.90
C LEU A 134 -25.76 10.01 3.81
N LEU A 135 -25.62 8.99 4.66
CA LEU A 135 -26.65 8.55 5.62
C LEU A 135 -26.56 9.27 6.98
N THR A 136 -25.44 9.93 7.26
CA THR A 136 -25.21 10.73 8.48
C THR A 136 -25.48 12.23 8.28
N HIS A 137 -25.98 12.63 7.11
CA HIS A 137 -26.46 13.96 6.76
C HIS A 137 -27.93 13.89 6.38
#